data_AF-A0AA37XC70-F1
#
_entry.id   AF-A0AA37XC70-F1
#
_cell.length_a   1.000
_cell.length_b   1.000
_cell.length_c   1.000
_cell.angle_alpha   90.00
_cell.angle_beta   90.00
_cell.angle_gamma   90.00
#
_symmetry.space_group_name_H-M   'P 1'
#
loop_
_entity.id
_entity.type
_entity.pdbx_description
1 polymer ?
#
loop_
_entity_poly.entity_id
_entity_poly.type
_entity_poly.pdbx_seq_one_letter_code
_entity_poly.pdbx_strand_id
1 'polypeptide(L)'
;MTTTERTSGWTRPAFWIWTAAGVVPMLLAWMWFGLSFMEEMTEHCRALSAQTSMEGWGALLGLPPLLLAHAIGLLILVPIALGSWTSRTRAVLAAMCAVAIASLPGMLLAQWFWSGQLFAMGASAAYCGR
;
A
#
# COMPACT_ATOMS: atom_id res chain seq x y z
N MET A 1 -5.47 -18.92 46.84
CA MET A 1 -4.88 -19.49 45.60
C MET A 1 -5.10 -18.47 44.50
N THR A 2 -4.17 -17.52 44.35
CA THR A 2 -4.25 -16.44 43.36
C THR A 2 -3.63 -16.92 42.06
N THR A 3 -4.48 -17.36 41.12
CA THR A 3 -4.12 -17.61 39.74
C THR A 3 -3.65 -16.29 39.12
N THR A 4 -2.34 -16.14 39.04
CA THR A 4 -1.67 -15.09 38.28
C THR A 4 -1.83 -15.44 36.80
N GLU A 5 -2.93 -15.00 36.19
CA GLU A 5 -3.05 -14.96 34.74
C GLU A 5 -1.96 -14.03 34.19
N ARG A 6 -0.87 -14.62 33.68
CA ARG A 6 0.10 -13.96 32.80
C ARG A 6 -0.61 -13.60 31.50
N THR A 7 -1.40 -12.54 31.49
CA THR A 7 -1.90 -11.99 30.23
C THR A 7 -0.76 -11.25 29.52
N SER A 8 -0.28 -11.87 28.43
CA SER A 8 0.11 -11.18 27.21
C SER A 8 1.43 -10.35 27.22
N GLY A 9 2.57 -11.01 27.35
CA GLY A 9 3.87 -10.45 26.91
C GLY A 9 4.10 -10.47 25.38
N TRP A 10 3.24 -11.18 24.64
CA TRP A 10 3.48 -11.55 23.23
C TRP A 10 2.82 -10.64 22.18
N THR A 11 1.86 -9.80 22.58
CA THR A 11 1.08 -8.99 21.64
C THR A 11 1.88 -7.82 21.03
N ARG A 12 2.79 -7.20 21.79
CA ARG A 12 3.69 -6.16 21.27
C ARG A 12 4.72 -6.69 20.25
N PRO A 13 5.44 -7.79 20.52
CA PRO A 13 6.27 -8.42 19.50
C PRO A 13 5.48 -8.82 18.25
N ALA A 14 4.30 -9.43 18.43
CA ALA A 14 3.45 -9.84 17.31
C ALA A 14 3.06 -8.65 16.42
N PHE A 15 2.69 -7.51 17.01
CA PHE A 15 2.37 -6.28 16.27
C PHE A 15 3.50 -5.86 15.32
N TRP A 16 4.74 -5.82 15.82
CA TRP A 16 5.89 -5.42 15.02
C TRP A 16 6.31 -6.48 13.99
N ILE A 17 6.17 -7.77 14.31
CA ILE A 17 6.40 -8.86 13.35
C ILE A 17 5.44 -8.73 12.18
N TRP A 18 4.14 -8.54 12.44
CA TRP A 18 3.14 -8.36 11.37
C TRP A 18 3.35 -7.07 10.59
N THR A 19 3.79 -6.00 11.25
CA THR A 19 4.16 -4.74 10.58
C THR A 19 5.32 -4.98 9.61
N ALA A 20 6.38 -5.66 10.04
CA ALA A 20 7.53 -5.98 9.21
C ALA A 20 7.16 -6.94 8.05
N ALA A 21 6.33 -7.95 8.32
CA ALA A 21 5.84 -8.87 7.30
C ALA A 21 5.00 -8.15 6.23
N GLY A 22 4.26 -7.11 6.61
CA GLY A 22 3.48 -6.27 5.72
C GLY A 22 4.29 -5.47 4.69
N VAL A 23 5.61 -5.31 4.87
CA VAL A 23 6.47 -4.60 3.92
C VAL A 23 6.50 -5.30 2.55
N VAL A 24 6.54 -6.63 2.53
CA VAL A 24 6.60 -7.42 1.29
C VAL A 24 5.35 -7.22 0.40
N PRO A 25 4.11 -7.41 0.89
CA PRO A 25 2.94 -7.14 0.06
C PRO A 25 2.81 -5.67 -0.31
N MET A 26 3.25 -4.73 0.54
CA MET A 26 3.27 -3.30 0.20
C MET A 26 4.23 -3.00 -0.96
N LEU A 27 5.42 -3.60 -0.97
CA LEU A 27 6.36 -3.52 -2.10
C LEU A 27 5.68 -3.99 -3.39
N LEU A 28 5.10 -5.19 -3.38
CA LEU A 28 4.43 -5.75 -4.56
C LEU A 28 3.27 -4.87 -5.04
N ALA A 29 2.47 -4.34 -4.12
CA ALA A 29 1.35 -3.47 -4.46
C ALA A 29 1.80 -2.14 -5.08
N TRP A 30 2.86 -1.52 -4.57
CA TRP A 30 3.44 -0.31 -5.16
C TRP A 30 4.09 -0.58 -6.53
N MET A 31 4.74 -1.74 -6.70
CA MET A 31 5.28 -2.15 -8.01
C MET A 31 4.17 -2.36 -9.03
N TRP A 32 3.09 -3.02 -8.61
CA TRP A 32 1.90 -3.22 -9.45
C TRP A 32 1.27 -1.90 -9.84
N PHE A 33 1.13 -0.97 -8.91
CA PHE A 33 0.63 0.38 -9.16
C PHE A 33 1.45 1.09 -10.26
N GLY A 34 2.79 1.05 -10.18
CA GLY A 34 3.65 1.61 -11.22
C GLY A 34 3.55 0.89 -12.56
N LEU A 35 3.41 -0.43 -12.55
CA LEU A 35 3.22 -1.23 -13.77
C LEU A 35 1.93 -0.84 -14.50
N SER A 36 0.81 -0.69 -13.77
CA SER A 36 -0.48 -0.33 -14.37
C SER A 36 -0.43 1.04 -15.07
N PHE A 37 0.26 2.03 -14.49
CA PHE A 37 0.45 3.32 -15.15
C PHE A 37 1.40 3.27 -16.35
N MET A 38 2.44 2.44 -16.29
CA MET A 38 3.30 2.21 -17.44
C MET A 38 2.52 1.62 -18.61
N GLU A 39 1.70 0.60 -18.36
CA GLU A 39 0.85 -0.01 -19.38
C GLU A 39 -0.09 1.01 -20.01
N GLU A 40 -0.77 1.83 -19.19
CA GLU A 40 -1.61 2.92 -19.66
C GLU A 40 -0.83 3.84 -20.61
N MET A 41 0.34 4.34 -20.20
CA MET A 41 1.14 5.27 -21.01
C MET A 41 1.63 4.65 -22.32
N THR A 42 2.03 3.38 -22.30
CA THR A 42 2.55 2.71 -23.50
C THR A 42 1.46 2.35 -24.50
N GLU A 43 0.26 2.00 -24.03
CA GLU A 43 -0.85 1.60 -24.91
C GLU A 43 -1.77 2.76 -25.29
N HIS A 44 -1.68 3.92 -24.61
CA HIS A 44 -2.55 5.07 -24.88
C HIS A 44 -2.51 5.54 -26.33
N CYS A 45 -1.31 5.68 -26.94
CA CYS A 45 -1.22 6.14 -28.33
C CYS A 45 -1.79 5.15 -29.33
N ARG A 46 -1.69 3.85 -29.03
CA ARG A 46 -2.32 2.80 -29.84
C ARG A 46 -3.84 2.86 -29.72
N ALA A 47 -4.36 3.03 -28.50
CA ALA A 47 -5.79 3.20 -28.27
C ALA A 47 -6.35 4.42 -29.02
N LEU A 48 -5.64 5.55 -29.01
CA LEU A 48 -6.03 6.76 -29.75
C LEU A 48 -6.12 6.52 -31.27
N SER A 49 -5.21 5.73 -31.84
CA SER A 49 -5.27 5.37 -33.27
C SER A 49 -6.51 4.54 -33.64
N ALA A 50 -7.07 3.82 -32.67
CA ALA A 50 -8.31 3.07 -32.79
C ALA A 50 -9.56 3.87 -32.37
N GLN A 51 -9.44 5.20 -32.20
CA GLN A 51 -10.51 6.08 -31.69
C GLN A 51 -11.05 5.67 -30.30
N THR A 52 -10.17 5.09 -29.47
CA THR A 52 -10.45 4.72 -28.07
C THR A 52 -9.48 5.43 -27.12
N SER A 53 -9.65 5.28 -25.80
CA SER A 53 -8.76 5.88 -24.80
C SER A 53 -8.38 4.88 -23.72
N MET A 54 -7.12 4.96 -23.27
CA MET A 54 -6.60 4.27 -22.09
C MET A 54 -6.58 5.16 -20.84
N GLU A 55 -7.10 6.39 -20.92
CA GLU A 55 -7.09 7.32 -19.80
C GLU A 55 -7.74 6.73 -18.55
N GLY A 56 -6.99 6.75 -17.44
CA GLY A 56 -7.45 6.29 -16.13
C GLY A 56 -7.36 4.78 -15.91
N TRP A 57 -6.93 3.98 -16.90
CA TRP A 57 -6.80 2.53 -16.75
C TRP A 57 -5.73 2.14 -15.73
N GLY A 58 -4.62 2.89 -15.65
CA GLY A 58 -3.56 2.70 -14.69
C GLY A 58 -4.06 2.91 -13.26
N ALA A 59 -4.88 3.93 -13.03
CA ALA A 59 -5.54 4.14 -11.74
C ALA A 59 -6.54 3.03 -11.41
N LEU A 60 -7.38 2.65 -12.38
CA LEU A 60 -8.42 1.63 -12.21
C LEU A 60 -7.84 0.26 -11.86
N LEU A 61 -6.70 -0.12 -12.44
CA LEU A 61 -6.05 -1.41 -12.20
C LEU A 61 -4.99 -1.37 -11.09
N GLY A 62 -4.36 -0.21 -10.89
CA GLY A 62 -3.27 -0.03 -9.92
C GLY A 62 -3.75 0.28 -8.51
N LEU A 63 -4.78 1.12 -8.34
CA LEU A 63 -5.23 1.55 -7.01
C LEU A 63 -5.91 0.43 -6.20
N PRO A 64 -6.81 -0.42 -6.76
CA PRO A 64 -7.50 -1.42 -5.96
C PRO A 64 -6.58 -2.39 -5.19
N PRO A 65 -5.54 -3.00 -5.78
CA PRO A 65 -4.64 -3.88 -5.02
C PRO A 65 -3.84 -3.11 -3.96
N LEU A 66 -3.46 -1.85 -4.23
CA LEU A 66 -2.78 -1.00 -3.26
C LEU A 66 -3.66 -0.67 -2.05
N LEU A 67 -4.91 -0.26 -2.29
CA LEU A 67 -5.88 -0.01 -1.23
C LEU A 67 -6.21 -1.27 -0.44
N LEU A 68 -6.34 -2.42 -1.12
CA LEU A 68 -6.58 -3.71 -0.49
C LEU A 68 -5.42 -4.11 0.43
N ALA A 69 -4.17 -3.91 0.01
CA ALA A 69 -3.01 -4.18 0.85
C ALA A 69 -3.02 -3.33 2.15
N HIS A 70 -3.38 -2.05 2.06
CA HIS A 70 -3.53 -1.17 3.23
C HIS A 70 -4.70 -1.60 4.13
N ALA A 71 -5.85 -1.93 3.54
CA ALA A 71 -7.02 -2.38 4.29
C ALA A 71 -6.73 -3.68 5.05
N ILE A 72 -6.08 -4.67 4.41
CA ILE A 72 -5.68 -5.92 5.06
C ILE A 72 -4.69 -5.65 6.20
N GLY A 73 -3.69 -4.79 5.97
CA GLY A 73 -2.73 -4.40 7.01
C GLY A 73 -3.42 -3.81 8.24
N LEU A 74 -4.40 -2.92 8.04
CA LEU A 74 -5.20 -2.34 9.13
C LEU A 74 -6.08 -3.38 9.82
N LEU A 75 -6.77 -4.24 9.06
CA LEU A 75 -7.64 -5.30 9.60
C LEU A 75 -6.87 -6.29 10.48
N ILE A 76 -5.60 -6.55 10.18
CA ILE A 76 -4.72 -7.41 10.99
C ILE A 76 -4.17 -6.65 12.20
N LEU A 77 -3.64 -5.44 12.01
CA LEU A 77 -2.91 -4.72 13.06
C LEU A 77 -3.82 -4.08 14.11
N VAL A 78 -5.03 -3.64 13.75
CA VAL A 78 -5.96 -3.00 14.70
C VAL A 78 -6.37 -3.94 15.84
N PRO A 79 -6.83 -5.19 15.60
CA PRO A 79 -7.14 -6.12 16.69
C PRO A 79 -5.94 -6.42 17.60
N ILE A 80 -4.75 -6.60 17.03
CA ILE A 80 -3.51 -6.85 17.79
C ILE A 80 -3.15 -5.64 18.66
N ALA A 81 -3.31 -4.42 18.11
CA ALA A 81 -3.07 -3.18 18.84
C ALA A 81 -4.09 -2.98 19.97
N LEU A 82 -5.37 -3.28 19.75
CA LEU A 82 -6.40 -3.18 20.79
C LEU A 82 -6.11 -4.10 21.99
N GLY A 83 -5.42 -5.23 21.79
CA GLY A 83 -4.95 -6.11 22.86
C GLY A 83 -3.66 -5.67 23.57
N SER A 84 -2.94 -4.66 23.05
CA SER A 84 -1.61 -4.24 23.52
C SER A 84 -1.57 -2.85 24.18
N TRP A 85 -2.52 -1.98 23.85
CA TRP A 85 -2.59 -0.58 24.31
C TRP A 85 -3.83 -0.32 25.15
N THR A 86 -3.71 0.51 26.19
CA THR A 86 -4.79 0.83 27.13
C THR A 86 -5.89 1.72 26.56
N SER A 87 -5.59 2.51 25.51
CA SER A 87 -6.54 3.40 24.86
C SER A 87 -6.83 2.92 23.43
N ARG A 88 -8.12 2.78 23.11
CA ARG A 88 -8.58 2.40 21.76
C ARG A 88 -8.08 3.36 20.68
N THR A 89 -8.14 4.67 20.96
CA THR A 89 -7.66 5.70 20.02
C THR A 89 -6.16 5.55 19.77
N ARG A 90 -5.36 5.32 20.81
CA ARG A 90 -3.91 5.10 20.65
C ARG A 90 -3.59 3.83 19.88
N ALA A 91 -4.36 2.76 20.09
CA ALA A 91 -4.20 1.49 19.37
C ALA A 91 -4.47 1.66 17.86
N VAL A 92 -5.57 2.33 17.50
CA VAL A 92 -5.92 2.57 16.09
C VAL A 92 -4.89 3.47 15.42
N LEU A 93 -4.49 4.58 16.08
CA LEU A 93 -3.45 5.46 15.56
C LEU A 93 -2.12 4.73 15.38
N ALA A 94 -1.73 3.87 16.32
CA ALA A 94 -0.51 3.07 16.20
C ALA A 94 -0.57 2.11 15.01
N ALA A 95 -1.70 1.41 14.80
CA ALA A 95 -1.89 0.54 13.64
C ALA A 95 -1.84 1.32 12.31
N MET A 96 -2.48 2.49 12.23
CA MET A 96 -2.42 3.36 11.06
C MET A 96 -0.98 3.82 10.77
N CYS A 97 -0.25 4.26 11.79
CA CYS A 97 1.15 4.65 11.64
C CYS A 97 2.02 3.48 11.19
N ALA A 98 1.80 2.29 11.74
CA ALA A 98 2.55 1.09 11.38
C ALA A 98 2.33 0.69 9.90
N VAL A 99 1.07 0.71 9.43
CA VAL A 99 0.77 0.46 8.01
C VAL A 99 1.42 1.51 7.11
N ALA A 100 1.33 2.79 7.48
CA ALA A 100 1.97 3.87 6.73
C ALA A 100 3.49 3.69 6.66
N ILE A 101 4.14 3.38 7.78
CA ILE A 101 5.59 3.12 7.85
C ILE A 101 5.97 1.90 7.01
N ALA A 102 5.21 0.81 7.09
CA ALA A 102 5.46 -0.40 6.29
C ALA A 102 5.26 -0.17 4.78
N SER A 103 4.44 0.81 4.41
CA SER A 103 4.20 1.22 3.02
C SER A 103 5.34 2.06 2.43
N LEU A 104 6.10 2.79 3.26
CA LEU A 104 7.17 3.68 2.81
C LEU A 104 8.26 2.98 1.98
N PRO A 105 8.83 1.82 2.38
CA PRO A 105 9.81 1.13 1.55
C PRO A 105 9.27 0.76 0.18
N GLY A 106 8.01 0.32 0.11
CA GLY A 106 7.31 0.03 -1.13
C GLY A 106 7.21 1.24 -2.04
N MET A 107 6.74 2.37 -1.49
CA MET A 107 6.63 3.63 -2.20
C MET A 107 7.99 4.16 -2.66
N LEU A 108 9.04 4.06 -1.84
CA LEU A 108 10.37 4.57 -2.18
C LEU A 108 11.05 3.72 -3.26
N LEU A 109 10.92 2.39 -3.19
CA LEU A 109 11.41 1.49 -4.24
C LEU A 109 10.60 1.68 -5.52
N ALA A 110 9.27 1.75 -5.38
CA ALA A 110 8.29 2.48 -6.18
C ALA A 110 8.88 3.59 -7.04
N GLN A 111 9.26 4.63 -6.32
CA GLN A 111 9.72 5.86 -6.90
C GLN A 111 11.07 5.69 -7.61
N TRP A 112 11.98 4.93 -7.02
CA TRP A 112 13.32 4.71 -7.60
C TRP A 112 13.25 3.91 -8.90
N PHE A 113 12.56 2.77 -8.91
CA PHE A 113 12.55 1.86 -10.07
C PHE A 113 11.93 2.51 -11.32
N TRP A 114 10.96 3.42 -11.15
CA TRP A 114 10.36 4.21 -12.23
C TRP A 114 11.03 5.59 -12.40
N SER A 115 12.31 5.74 -12.05
CA SER A 115 13.12 6.97 -12.27
C SER A 115 12.51 8.25 -11.70
N GLY A 116 11.79 8.15 -10.58
CA GLY A 116 11.11 9.26 -9.93
C GLY A 116 9.80 9.68 -10.60
N GLN A 117 9.34 8.96 -11.62
CA GLN A 117 8.18 9.34 -12.42
C GLN A 117 6.88 8.69 -11.93
N LEU A 118 6.89 7.81 -10.91
CA LEU A 118 5.70 7.06 -10.48
C LEU A 118 4.45 7.94 -10.31
N PHE A 119 4.56 9.06 -9.60
CA PHE A 119 3.44 9.98 -9.40
C PHE A 119 3.21 10.92 -10.59
N ALA A 120 4.24 11.18 -11.40
CA ALA A 120 4.12 11.98 -12.61
C ALA A 120 3.37 11.22 -13.71
N MET A 121 3.57 9.90 -13.82
CA MET A 121 2.88 9.03 -14.79
C MET A 121 1.36 9.15 -14.65
N GLY A 122 0.84 9.12 -13.41
CA GLY A 122 -0.57 9.31 -13.16
C GLY A 122 -1.09 10.72 -13.47
N ALA A 123 -0.22 11.73 -13.50
CA ALA A 123 -0.60 13.10 -13.84
C ALA A 123 -0.46 13.44 -15.34
N SER A 124 0.33 12.66 -16.10
CA SER A 124 0.74 12.99 -17.46
C SER A 124 0.42 11.92 -18.52
N ALA A 125 -0.35 10.88 -18.15
CA ALA A 125 -0.78 9.81 -19.05
C ALA A 125 -1.48 10.27 -20.35
N ALA A 126 -1.91 11.53 -20.43
CA ALA A 126 -2.67 12.09 -21.56
C ALA A 126 -1.83 12.66 -22.72
N TYR A 127 -0.49 12.60 -22.70
CA TYR A 127 0.33 13.22 -23.77
C TYR A 127 0.94 12.19 -24.74
N CYS A 128 0.19 11.85 -25.79
CA CYS A 128 0.80 11.40 -27.05
C CYS A 128 1.27 12.64 -27.81
N GLY A 129 2.55 12.99 -27.64
CA GLY A 129 3.16 14.10 -28.38
C GLY A 129 3.01 13.92 -29.89
N ARG A 130 2.63 15.01 -30.57
CA ARG A 130 2.63 15.14 -32.03
C ARG A 130 3.98 14.84 -32.66
#